data_AF-A0A967REC5-F1
#
_entry.id   AF-A0A967REC5-F1
#
_cell.length_a   1.000
_cell.length_b   1.000
_cell.length_c   1.000
_cell.angle_alpha   90.00
_cell.angle_beta   90.00
_cell.angle_gamma   90.00
#
_symmetry.space_group_name_H-M   'P 1'
#
loop_
_entity.id
_entity.type
_entity.pdbx_description
1 polymer ?
#
loop_
_entity_poly.entity_id
_entity_poly.type
_entity_poly.pdbx_seq_one_letter_code
_entity_poly.pdbx_strand_id
1 'polypeptide(L)'
;VIGKIKGTDPVLNQQYVLFSSHHDHDGVGNPVDNDSIWNGADDNASVTVAMLAIARAWHEKPGKRSALFVWHGAEERGLLGSRWYAKHSTVP
;
A
#
# COMPACT_ATOMS: atom_id res chain seq x y z
N VAL A 1 4.57 4.47 -3.59
CA VAL A 1 5.37 4.84 -2.40
C VAL A 1 5.74 3.57 -1.64
N ILE A 2 6.96 3.46 -1.08
CA ILE A 2 7.41 2.28 -0.32
C ILE A 2 7.96 2.73 1.04
N GLY A 3 7.51 2.11 2.11
CA GLY A 3 8.02 2.28 3.47
C GLY A 3 8.46 0.94 4.07
N LYS A 4 9.51 0.93 4.88
CA LYS A 4 10.06 -0.27 5.51
C LYS A 4 10.25 -0.04 7.01
N ILE A 5 9.83 -1.02 7.81
CA ILE A 5 10.13 -1.09 9.24
C ILE A 5 10.93 -2.37 9.50
N LYS A 6 12.13 -2.23 10.07
CA LYS A 6 13.03 -3.36 10.31
C LYS A 6 12.48 -4.26 11.43
N GLY A 7 12.48 -5.56 11.20
CA GLY A 7 12.12 -6.56 12.20
C GLY A 7 13.16 -6.68 13.32
N THR A 8 12.73 -7.14 14.49
CA THR A 8 13.56 -7.25 15.70
C THR A 8 14.49 -8.45 15.72
N ASP A 9 14.16 -9.52 15.00
CA ASP A 9 14.89 -10.78 15.07
C ASP A 9 16.12 -10.77 14.14
N PRO A 10 17.33 -11.14 14.62
CA PRO A 10 18.56 -11.06 13.82
C PRO A 10 18.56 -11.98 12.60
N VAL A 11 17.80 -13.08 12.64
CA VAL A 11 17.70 -14.07 11.56
C VAL A 11 16.52 -13.73 10.64
N LEU A 12 15.38 -13.35 11.22
CA LEU A 12 14.14 -13.14 10.46
C LEU A 12 13.98 -11.71 9.90
N ASN A 13 14.80 -10.74 10.31
CA ASN A 13 14.65 -9.35 9.83
C ASN A 13 14.92 -9.15 8.33
N GLN A 14 15.47 -10.15 7.62
CA GLN A 14 15.59 -10.15 6.16
C GLN A 14 14.40 -10.81 5.46
N GLN A 15 13.41 -11.31 6.20
CA GLN A 15 12.13 -11.75 5.66
C GLN A 15 11.11 -10.62 5.83
N TYR A 16 10.26 -10.44 4.82
CA TYR A 16 9.34 -9.31 4.75
C TYR A 16 7.89 -9.78 4.77
N VAL A 17 7.07 -9.12 5.59
CA VAL A 17 5.61 -9.16 5.49
C VAL A 17 5.18 -7.93 4.72
N LEU A 18 4.58 -8.14 3.54
CA LEU A 18 4.10 -7.07 2.68
C LEU A 18 2.66 -6.69 3.06
N PHE A 19 2.45 -5.40 3.31
CA PHE A 19 1.15 -4.75 3.35
C PHE A 19 1.05 -3.85 2.12
N SER A 20 0.00 -4.02 1.32
CA SER A 20 -0.14 -3.29 0.05
C SER A 20 -1.54 -2.70 -0.12
N SER A 21 -1.57 -1.53 -0.74
CA SER A 21 -2.78 -0.85 -1.23
C SER A 21 -2.45 -0.16 -2.56
N HIS A 22 -3.45 0.44 -3.19
CA HIS A 22 -3.23 1.47 -4.20
C HIS A 22 -3.77 2.82 -3.69
N HIS A 23 -3.23 3.90 -4.26
CA HIS A 23 -3.62 5.26 -3.88
C HIS A 23 -4.07 6.10 -5.08
N ASP A 24 -3.98 5.56 -6.30
CA ASP A 24 -4.65 6.15 -7.45
C ASP A 24 -6.15 5.84 -7.41
N HIS A 25 -6.91 6.70 -8.10
CA HIS A 25 -8.32 6.51 -8.33
C HIS A 25 -8.68 7.01 -9.74
N ASP A 26 -9.85 6.62 -10.25
CA ASP A 26 -10.31 6.99 -11.58
C ASP A 26 -10.48 8.50 -11.80
N GLY A 27 -10.75 9.24 -10.72
CA GLY A 27 -10.93 10.68 -10.72
C GLY A 27 -12.29 11.09 -11.31
N VAL A 28 -12.46 10.99 -12.63
CA VAL A 28 -13.71 11.38 -13.32
C VAL A 28 -14.37 10.15 -13.93
N GLY A 29 -15.62 9.90 -13.57
CA GLY A 29 -16.43 8.79 -14.08
C GLY A 29 -17.84 9.21 -14.47
N ASN A 30 -18.73 8.23 -14.55
CA ASN A 30 -20.15 8.51 -14.79
C ASN A 30 -20.75 9.28 -13.60
N PRO A 31 -21.56 10.32 -13.84
CA PRO A 31 -22.16 11.08 -12.75
C PRO A 31 -23.06 10.23 -11.86
N VAL A 32 -22.88 10.36 -10.55
CA VAL A 32 -23.77 9.85 -9.51
C VAL A 32 -24.30 11.06 -8.76
N ASP A 33 -25.61 11.19 -8.65
CA ASP A 33 -26.25 12.36 -8.00
C ASP A 33 -25.76 13.73 -8.55
N ASN A 34 -25.53 13.80 -9.87
CA ASN A 34 -24.98 14.95 -10.60
C ASN A 34 -23.51 15.30 -10.29
N ASP A 35 -22.76 14.45 -9.61
CA ASP A 35 -21.31 14.59 -9.41
C ASP A 35 -20.55 13.53 -10.22
N SER A 36 -19.65 13.97 -11.11
CA SER A 36 -18.79 13.09 -11.90
C SER A 36 -17.45 12.78 -11.22
N ILE A 37 -17.15 13.43 -10.10
CA ILE A 37 -15.92 13.20 -9.34
C ILE A 37 -16.09 11.95 -8.49
N TRP A 38 -15.35 10.91 -8.83
CA TRP A 38 -15.24 9.77 -7.95
C TRP A 38 -14.06 10.00 -7.00
N ASN A 39 -14.40 10.37 -5.76
CA ASN A 39 -13.45 10.83 -4.74
C ASN A 39 -12.50 9.73 -4.21
N GLY A 40 -12.80 8.45 -4.48
CA GLY A 40 -11.96 7.33 -4.07
C GLY A 40 -11.86 7.10 -2.57
N ALA A 41 -12.90 7.48 -1.81
CA ALA A 41 -12.89 7.37 -0.35
C ALA A 41 -12.81 5.91 0.12
N ASP A 42 -13.61 5.02 -0.48
CA ASP A 42 -13.56 3.59 -0.17
C ASP A 42 -12.56 2.86 -1.06
N ASP A 43 -12.53 3.20 -2.35
CA ASP A 43 -11.56 2.70 -3.33
C ASP A 43 -10.53 3.78 -3.67
N ASN A 44 -9.32 3.82 -3.12
CA ASN A 44 -8.85 2.98 -2.02
C ASN A 44 -8.19 3.80 -0.91
N ALA A 45 -8.71 5.02 -0.68
CA ALA A 45 -8.24 5.88 0.38
C ALA A 45 -8.41 5.22 1.76
N SER A 46 -9.50 4.45 1.96
CA SER A 46 -9.80 3.73 3.20
C SER A 46 -8.65 2.80 3.63
N VAL A 47 -8.15 1.95 2.71
CA VAL A 47 -7.03 1.04 3.01
C VAL A 47 -5.70 1.79 3.02
N THR A 48 -5.55 2.83 2.18
CA THR A 48 -4.37 3.71 2.21
C THR A 48 -4.15 4.29 3.61
N VAL A 49 -5.20 4.80 4.26
CA VAL A 49 -5.10 5.34 5.63
C VAL A 49 -5.02 4.25 6.69
N ALA A 50 -5.70 3.11 6.50
CA ALA A 50 -5.56 1.96 7.40
C ALA A 50 -4.12 1.44 7.43
N MET A 51 -3.44 1.36 6.29
CA MET A 51 -2.03 0.99 6.21
C MET A 51 -1.12 1.97 6.94
N LEU A 52 -1.41 3.28 6.89
CA LEU A 52 -0.65 4.26 7.65
C LEU A 52 -0.82 4.06 9.17
N ALA A 53 -2.04 3.73 9.62
CA ALA A 53 -2.29 3.39 11.02
C ALA A 53 -1.57 2.09 11.44
N ILE A 54 -1.58 1.05 10.59
CA ILE A 54 -0.83 -0.19 10.82
C ILE A 54 0.68 0.10 10.89
N ALA A 55 1.21 0.95 10.00
CA ALA A 55 2.62 1.33 10.01
C ALA A 55 3.02 2.04 11.30
N ARG A 56 2.16 2.91 11.86
CA ARG A 56 2.37 3.52 13.19
C ARG A 56 2.45 2.46 14.29
N ALA A 57 1.51 1.52 14.32
CA ALA A 57 1.53 0.43 15.30
C ALA A 57 2.78 -0.46 15.17
N TRP A 58 3.21 -0.75 13.94
CA TRP A 58 4.46 -1.48 13.69
C TRP A 58 5.71 -0.71 14.10
N HIS A 59 5.70 0.62 14.01
CA HIS A 59 6.81 1.44 14.45
C HIS A 59 6.96 1.41 15.98
N GLU A 60 5.85 1.49 16.70
CA GLU A 60 5.80 1.41 18.16
C GLU A 60 6.17 0.01 18.68
N LYS A 61 5.68 -1.04 18.00
CA LYS A 61 5.93 -2.44 18.37
C LYS A 61 6.29 -3.28 17.14
N PRO A 62 7.56 -3.26 16.71
CA PRO A 62 7.97 -4.01 15.53
C PRO A 62 7.89 -5.52 15.74
N GLY A 63 7.43 -6.23 14.71
CA GLY A 63 7.44 -7.70 14.69
C GLY A 63 8.84 -8.30 14.54
N LYS A 64 8.93 -9.64 14.55
CA LYS A 64 10.20 -10.36 14.33
C LYS A 64 10.72 -10.17 12.89
N ARG A 65 9.83 -10.30 11.91
CA ARG A 65 10.09 -10.04 10.49
C ARG A 65 9.99 -8.54 10.19
N SER A 66 10.65 -8.09 9.13
CA SER A 66 10.48 -6.72 8.66
C SER A 66 9.10 -6.53 8.04
N ALA A 67 8.48 -5.37 8.25
CA ALA A 67 7.26 -4.98 7.55
C ALA A 67 7.61 -4.08 6.36
N LEU A 68 6.95 -4.32 5.23
CA LEU A 68 7.07 -3.56 4.01
C LEU A 68 5.69 -3.02 3.64
N PHE A 69 5.56 -1.71 3.53
CA PHE A 69 4.32 -1.03 3.19
C PHE A 69 4.45 -0.45 1.78
N VAL A 70 3.59 -0.87 0.86
CA VAL A 70 3.63 -0.43 -0.53
C VAL A 70 2.29 0.14 -0.94
N TRP A 71 2.27 1.44 -1.27
CA TRP A 71 1.17 2.08 -1.96
C TRP A 71 1.48 2.08 -3.44
N HIS A 72 0.86 1.15 -4.16
CA HIS A 72 0.94 1.05 -5.62
C HIS A 72 0.20 2.22 -6.25
N GLY A 73 0.62 2.60 -7.46
CA GLY A 73 -0.14 3.50 -8.32
C GLY A 73 -0.54 2.76 -9.60
N ALA A 74 -1.43 3.36 -10.38
CA ALA A 74 -1.96 2.81 -11.62
C ALA A 74 -2.58 1.40 -11.45
N GLU A 75 -3.28 1.18 -10.34
CA GLU A 75 -4.11 0.00 -10.13
C GLU A 75 -5.32 0.04 -11.07
N GLU A 76 -5.99 1.19 -11.14
CA GLU A 76 -7.19 1.46 -11.95
C GLU A 76 -6.93 1.43 -13.46
N ARG A 77 -5.65 1.31 -13.83
CA ARG A 77 -5.18 1.18 -15.21
C ARG A 77 -4.69 -0.24 -15.51
N GLY A 78 -5.07 -1.22 -14.68
CA GLY A 78 -4.79 -2.63 -14.91
C GLY A 78 -3.66 -3.20 -14.05
N LEU A 79 -3.58 -2.80 -12.79
CA LEU A 79 -2.59 -3.28 -11.80
C LEU A 79 -1.14 -2.95 -12.19
N LEU A 80 -0.90 -1.87 -12.93
CA LEU A 80 0.40 -1.63 -13.57
C LEU A 80 1.51 -1.48 -12.53
N GLY A 81 1.27 -0.72 -11.46
CA GLY A 81 2.27 -0.52 -10.41
C GLY A 81 2.57 -1.79 -9.61
N SER A 82 1.57 -2.61 -9.29
CA SER A 82 1.78 -3.85 -8.52
C SER A 82 2.43 -4.94 -9.38
N ARG A 83 2.04 -5.08 -10.65
CA ARG A 83 2.69 -5.99 -11.61
C ARG A 83 4.15 -5.62 -11.84
N TRP A 84 4.45 -4.32 -11.95
CA TRP A 84 5.83 -3.88 -12.11
C TRP A 84 6.64 -4.16 -10.85
N TYR A 85 6.09 -3.82 -9.67
CA TYR A 85 6.76 -4.03 -8.38
C TYR A 85 7.06 -5.51 -8.11
N ALA A 86 6.10 -6.41 -8.38
CA ALA A 86 6.30 -7.85 -8.19
C ALA A 86 7.47 -8.41 -9.04
N LYS A 87 7.76 -7.80 -10.19
CA LYS A 87 8.89 -8.17 -11.06
C LYS A 87 10.20 -7.45 -10.70
N HIS A 88 10.13 -6.35 -9.94
CA HIS A 88 11.25 -5.47 -9.61
C HIS A 88 11.22 -5.14 -8.11
N SER A 89 11.12 -6.18 -7.29
CA SER A 89 11.03 -6.01 -5.84
C SER A 89 12.22 -5.23 -5.29
N THR A 90 11.95 -4.31 -4.36
CA THR A 90 12.99 -3.54 -3.66
C THR A 90 13.62 -4.29 -2.49
N VAL A 91 13.14 -5.50 -2.22
CA VAL A 91 13.67 -6.41 -1.19
C VAL A 91 13.98 -7.78 -1.82
N PRO A 92 14.96 -8.53 -1.30
CA PRO A 92 15.34 -9.85 -1.80
C PRO A 92 14.21 -10.88 -1.79
#